data_AF-A0A941VRS6-F1
#
_entry.id   AF-A0A941VRS6-F1
#
_cell.length_a   1.000
_cell.length_b   1.000
_cell.length_c   1.000
_cell.angle_alpha   90.00
_cell.angle_beta   90.00
_cell.angle_gamma   90.00
#
_symmetry.space_group_name_H-M   'P 1'
#
loop_
_entity.id
_entity.type
_entity.pdbx_description
1 polymer ?
#
loop_
_entity_poly.entity_id
_entity_poly.type
_entity_poly.pdbx_seq_one_letter_code
_entity_poly.pdbx_strand_id
1 'polypeptide(L)'
;MVILILWYVLVLLGSVIPVSGPNTDLPADADKVVHFVMYGISAILLFRMIVKKTTIRRAFYLSVVIAALYGATLEMVLFQEVYCICMGRAMKLKPVALGVALGSVWGGALFITTWLSYFTGYGRLFLEVLAQSIYPGYTITPAGSFLGLFYGFLDGCICAMLIGWIYNKIV
;
A
#
# COMPACT_ATOMS: atom_id res chain seq x y z
N MET A 1 -14.72 -10.23 -10.74
CA MET A 1 -13.64 -10.42 -9.75
C MET A 1 -12.46 -11.14 -10.40
N VAL A 2 -12.63 -12.36 -10.91
CA VAL A 2 -11.57 -13.12 -11.61
C VAL A 2 -10.89 -12.31 -12.73
N ILE A 3 -11.66 -11.67 -13.62
CA ILE A 3 -11.11 -10.85 -14.72
C ILE A 3 -10.26 -9.67 -14.23
N LEU A 4 -10.67 -9.02 -13.12
CA LEU A 4 -9.93 -7.89 -12.54
C LEU A 4 -8.60 -8.37 -11.95
N ILE A 5 -8.61 -9.52 -11.28
CA ILE A 5 -7.40 -10.13 -10.72
C ILE A 5 -6.44 -10.50 -11.85
N LEU A 6 -6.93 -11.18 -12.90
CA LEU A 6 -6.11 -11.53 -14.07
C LEU A 6 -5.53 -10.29 -14.76
N TRP A 7 -6.31 -9.22 -14.88
CA TRP A 7 -5.85 -7.96 -15.42
C TRP A 7 -4.72 -7.35 -14.59
N TYR A 8 -4.86 -7.27 -13.26
CA TYR A 8 -3.80 -6.72 -12.42
C TYR A 8 -2.54 -7.59 -12.40
N VAL A 9 -2.68 -8.92 -12.44
CA VAL A 9 -1.53 -9.81 -12.59
C VAL A 9 -0.81 -9.55 -13.91
N LEU A 10 -1.54 -9.37 -15.02
CA LEU A 10 -0.94 -9.05 -16.32
C LEU A 10 -0.20 -7.72 -16.29
N VAL A 11 -0.80 -6.67 -15.72
CA VAL A 11 -0.16 -5.36 -15.57
C VAL A 11 1.12 -5.47 -14.75
N LEU A 12 1.09 -6.21 -13.63
CA LEU A 12 2.25 -6.41 -12.77
C LEU A 12 3.37 -7.20 -13.47
N LEU A 13 3.03 -8.27 -14.19
CA LEU A 13 4.01 -9.03 -14.96
C LEU A 13 4.62 -8.19 -16.09
N GLY A 14 3.80 -7.42 -16.81
CA GLY A 14 4.27 -6.53 -17.86
C GLY A 14 5.16 -5.40 -17.33
N SER A 15 4.90 -4.92 -16.10
CA SER A 15 5.69 -3.84 -15.49
C SER A 15 7.07 -4.30 -15.01
N VAL A 16 7.25 -5.59 -14.69
CA VAL A 16 8.53 -6.14 -14.19
C VAL A 16 9.55 -6.39 -15.32
N ILE A 17 9.12 -6.41 -16.59
CA ILE A 17 10.02 -6.72 -17.72
C ILE A 17 10.85 -5.46 -18.04
N PRO A 18 12.18 -5.48 -17.82
CA PRO A 18 13.02 -4.33 -18.12
C PRO A 18 13.09 -4.13 -19.64
N VAL A 19 12.69 -2.95 -20.11
CA VAL A 19 12.88 -2.55 -21.50
C VAL A 19 14.32 -2.08 -21.68
N SER A 20 15.10 -2.82 -22.47
CA SER A 20 16.50 -2.52 -22.75
C SER A 20 16.61 -1.44 -23.84
N GLY A 21 17.04 -0.23 -23.46
CA GLY A 21 17.70 0.70 -24.38
C GLY A 21 17.08 2.12 -24.45
N PRO A 22 17.91 3.16 -24.61
CA PRO A 22 17.47 4.57 -24.73
C PRO A 22 16.89 4.93 -26.11
N ASN A 23 16.85 3.97 -27.05
CA ASN A 23 16.38 4.17 -28.41
C ASN A 23 15.24 3.20 -28.70
N THR A 24 14.03 3.56 -28.29
CA THR A 24 12.83 3.00 -28.89
C THR A 24 12.38 3.95 -29.99
N ASP A 25 12.12 3.44 -31.19
CA ASP A 25 11.50 4.21 -32.30
C ASP A 25 10.02 4.54 -32.00
N LEU A 26 9.63 4.51 -30.74
CA LEU A 26 8.28 4.76 -30.27
C LEU A 26 8.08 6.26 -30.05
N PRO A 27 6.90 6.80 -30.35
CA PRO A 27 6.56 8.18 -30.05
C PRO A 27 6.84 8.51 -28.57
N ALA A 28 7.42 9.68 -28.29
CA ALA A 28 7.78 10.10 -26.92
C ALA A 28 6.57 10.19 -25.96
N ASP A 29 5.35 10.18 -26.50
CA ASP A 29 4.07 10.19 -25.80
C ASP A 29 3.42 8.80 -25.68
N ALA A 30 3.98 7.77 -26.31
CA ALA A 30 3.44 6.41 -26.28
C ALA A 30 3.31 5.88 -24.85
N ASP A 31 4.24 6.22 -23.97
CA ASP A 31 4.20 5.89 -22.54
C ASP A 31 2.94 6.44 -21.86
N LYS A 32 2.62 7.72 -22.09
CA LYS A 32 1.42 8.36 -21.53
C LYS A 32 0.14 7.73 -22.06
N VAL A 33 0.13 7.33 -23.34
CA VAL A 33 -1.01 6.64 -23.96
C VAL A 33 -1.22 5.27 -23.33
N VAL A 34 -0.15 4.49 -23.13
CA VAL A 34 -0.21 3.18 -22.47
C VAL A 34 -0.72 3.31 -21.04
N HIS A 35 -0.21 4.28 -20.28
CA HIS A 35 -0.67 4.54 -18.90
C HIS A 35 -2.15 4.93 -18.87
N PHE A 36 -2.58 5.85 -19.75
CA PHE A 36 -3.97 6.25 -19.85
C PHE A 36 -4.90 5.07 -20.17
N VAL A 37 -4.51 4.21 -21.12
CA VAL A 37 -5.28 3.02 -21.50
C VAL A 37 -5.32 2.01 -20.34
N MET A 38 -4.18 1.72 -19.71
CA MET A 38 -4.11 0.76 -18.61
C MET A 38 -4.96 1.21 -17.40
N TYR A 39 -4.86 2.49 -17.02
CA TYR A 39 -5.64 3.04 -15.91
C TYR A 39 -7.12 3.15 -16.27
N GLY A 40 -7.45 3.48 -17.52
CA GLY A 40 -8.82 3.46 -18.03
C GLY A 40 -9.46 2.08 -17.93
N ILE A 41 -8.76 1.02 -18.37
CA ILE A 41 -9.26 -0.36 -18.26
C ILE A 41 -9.42 -0.75 -16.79
N SER A 42 -8.46 -0.41 -15.95
CA SER A 42 -8.53 -0.68 -14.50
C SER A 42 -9.74 -0.01 -13.85
N ALA A 43 -10.00 1.25 -14.17
CA ALA A 43 -11.17 2.00 -13.70
C ALA A 43 -12.49 1.37 -14.17
N ILE A 44 -12.58 0.95 -15.44
CA ILE A 44 -13.79 0.30 -15.99
C ILE A 44 -14.06 -1.04 -15.28
N LEU A 45 -13.03 -1.85 -15.08
CA LEU A 45 -13.18 -3.15 -14.40
C LEU A 45 -13.57 -2.98 -12.93
N LEU A 46 -12.99 -2.00 -12.24
CA LEU A 46 -13.38 -1.63 -10.88
C LEU A 46 -14.82 -1.12 -10.83
N PHE A 47 -15.22 -0.25 -11.76
CA PHE A 47 -16.58 0.27 -11.83
C PHE A 47 -17.62 -0.85 -11.97
N ARG A 48 -17.39 -1.81 -12.87
CA ARG A 48 -18.27 -2.98 -13.07
C ARG A 48 -18.42 -3.83 -11.81
N MET A 49 -17.42 -3.81 -10.91
CA MET A 49 -17.48 -4.53 -9.65
C MET A 49 -18.19 -3.71 -8.55
N ILE A 50 -17.86 -2.43 -8.42
CA ILE A 50 -18.34 -1.56 -7.32
C ILE A 50 -19.79 -1.13 -7.54
N VAL A 51 -20.25 -1.00 -8.80
CA VAL A 51 -21.64 -0.65 -9.11
C VAL A 51 -22.64 -1.71 -8.62
N LYS A 52 -22.20 -2.97 -8.46
CA LYS A 52 -23.04 -4.04 -7.89
C LYS A 52 -23.26 -3.90 -6.39
N LYS A 53 -22.45 -3.08 -5.71
CA LYS A 53 -22.45 -2.94 -4.24
C LYS A 53 -22.87 -1.55 -3.77
N THR A 54 -22.95 -0.56 -4.66
CA THR A 54 -23.16 0.86 -4.30
C THR A 54 -23.94 1.61 -5.38
N THR A 55 -24.27 2.88 -5.13
CA THR A 55 -24.90 3.78 -6.12
C THR A 55 -23.96 4.13 -7.27
N ILE A 56 -24.49 4.33 -8.47
CA ILE A 56 -23.71 4.60 -9.69
C ILE A 56 -22.72 5.76 -9.56
N ARG A 57 -23.13 6.86 -8.91
CA ARG A 57 -22.26 8.03 -8.67
C ARG A 57 -21.08 7.67 -7.78
N ARG A 58 -21.31 6.96 -6.68
CA ARG A 58 -20.25 6.52 -5.76
C ARG A 58 -19.32 5.51 -6.43
N ALA A 59 -19.89 4.58 -7.19
CA ALA A 59 -19.12 3.59 -7.95
C ALA A 59 -18.15 4.25 -8.92
N PHE A 60 -18.60 5.28 -9.65
CA PHE A 60 -17.77 6.04 -10.59
C PHE A 60 -16.59 6.72 -9.89
N TYR A 61 -16.85 7.50 -8.84
CA TYR A 61 -15.79 8.20 -8.11
C TYR A 61 -14.80 7.21 -7.48
N LEU A 62 -15.29 6.16 -6.82
CA LEU A 62 -14.44 5.15 -6.20
C LEU A 62 -13.57 4.42 -7.22
N SER A 63 -14.12 4.04 -8.37
CA SER A 63 -13.34 3.33 -9.40
C SER A 63 -12.22 4.19 -9.97
N VAL A 64 -12.47 5.49 -10.20
CA VAL A 64 -11.47 6.41 -10.74
C VAL A 64 -10.38 6.68 -9.70
N VAL A 65 -10.76 6.97 -8.46
CA VAL A 65 -9.80 7.25 -7.38
C VAL A 65 -8.93 6.03 -7.10
N ILE A 66 -9.52 4.84 -6.99
CA ILE A 66 -8.76 3.61 -6.72
C ILE A 66 -7.83 3.27 -7.90
N ALA A 67 -8.28 3.43 -9.14
CA ALA A 67 -7.44 3.20 -10.32
C ALA A 67 -6.26 4.18 -10.40
N ALA A 68 -6.50 5.46 -10.09
CA ALA A 68 -5.46 6.49 -10.07
C ALA A 68 -4.42 6.24 -8.97
N LEU A 69 -4.88 5.89 -7.76
CA LEU A 69 -3.98 5.52 -6.66
C LEU A 69 -3.13 4.30 -7.01
N TYR A 70 -3.75 3.26 -7.59
CA TYR A 70 -3.03 2.08 -8.08
C TYR A 70 -1.97 2.45 -9.13
N GLY A 71 -2.32 3.32 -10.08
CA GLY A 71 -1.39 3.80 -11.09
C GLY A 71 -0.19 4.55 -10.51
N ALA A 72 -0.45 5.53 -9.64
CA ALA A 72 0.60 6.27 -8.94
C ALA A 72 1.52 5.35 -8.13
N THR A 73 0.98 4.30 -7.49
CA THR A 73 1.81 3.33 -6.77
C THR A 73 2.71 2.52 -7.71
N LEU A 74 2.22 2.13 -8.90
CA LEU A 74 3.05 1.43 -9.88
C LEU A 74 4.17 2.32 -10.42
N GLU A 75 3.89 3.58 -10.76
CA GLU A 75 4.91 4.52 -11.22
C GLU A 75 5.99 4.75 -10.15
N MET A 76 5.62 4.87 -8.88
CA MET A 76 6.57 5.02 -7.77
C MET A 76 7.47 3.78 -7.63
N VAL A 77 6.92 2.58 -7.83
CA VAL A 77 7.69 1.33 -7.79
C VAL A 77 8.62 1.21 -9.01
N LEU A 78 8.13 1.53 -10.20
CA LEU A 78 8.92 1.48 -11.44
C LEU A 78 10.04 2.51 -11.46
N PHE A 79 9.79 3.73 -10.99
CA PHE A 79 10.82 4.76 -10.86
C PHE A 79 11.95 4.29 -9.96
N GLN A 80 11.61 3.62 -8.86
CA GLN A 80 12.57 3.05 -7.92
C GLN A 80 13.41 1.93 -8.57
N GLU A 81 12.79 1.03 -9.35
CA GLU A 81 13.52 -0.04 -10.04
C GLU A 81 14.39 0.46 -11.21
N VAL A 82 13.88 1.36 -12.06
CA VAL A 82 14.62 1.91 -13.21
C VAL A 82 15.82 2.74 -12.74
N TYR A 83 15.68 3.55 -11.68
CA TYR A 83 16.83 4.25 -11.09
C TYR A 83 17.88 3.28 -10.54
N CYS A 84 17.45 2.17 -9.93
CA CYS A 84 18.33 1.13 -9.39
C CYS A 84 19.15 0.45 -10.51
N ILE A 85 18.49 0.12 -11.62
CA ILE A 85 19.10 -0.51 -12.81
C ILE A 85 20.07 0.45 -13.51
N CYS A 86 19.67 1.70 -13.78
CA CYS A 86 20.52 2.69 -14.43
C CYS A 86 21.75 3.07 -13.59
N MET A 87 21.67 3.00 -12.26
CA MET A 87 22.76 3.34 -11.35
C MET A 87 23.64 2.15 -10.97
N GLY A 88 23.31 0.92 -11.39
CA GLY A 88 24.09 -0.30 -11.10
C GLY A 88 24.31 -0.57 -9.61
N ARG A 89 23.44 -0.04 -8.74
CA ARG A 89 23.58 -0.15 -7.28
C ARG A 89 22.36 -0.82 -6.71
N ALA A 90 22.58 -1.96 -6.07
CA ALA A 90 21.57 -2.57 -5.25
C ALA A 90 21.23 -1.60 -4.09
N MET A 91 19.98 -1.15 -4.03
CA MET A 91 19.58 -0.13 -3.07
C MET A 91 19.56 -0.72 -1.67
N LYS A 92 20.22 -0.05 -0.72
CA LYS A 92 20.13 -0.41 0.69
C LYS A 92 18.97 0.32 1.33
N LEU A 93 18.16 -0.42 2.09
CA LEU A 93 17.14 0.17 2.93
C LEU A 93 17.82 0.89 4.11
N LYS A 94 17.21 1.96 4.61
CA LYS A 94 17.61 2.59 5.89
C LYS A 94 16.72 1.99 6.98
N PRO A 95 17.18 1.01 7.77
CA PRO A 95 16.30 0.23 8.66
C PRO A 95 15.58 1.11 9.68
N VAL A 96 16.27 2.10 10.24
CA VAL A 96 15.68 3.06 11.20
C VAL A 96 14.58 3.90 10.55
N ALA A 97 14.82 4.43 9.36
CA ALA A 97 13.82 5.26 8.66
C ALA A 97 12.58 4.43 8.29
N LEU A 98 12.79 3.19 7.84
CA LEU A 98 11.71 2.24 7.56
C LEU A 98 10.93 1.88 8.83
N GLY A 99 11.66 1.64 9.94
CA GLY A 99 11.12 1.43 11.27
C GLY A 99 10.18 2.53 11.73
N VAL A 100 10.68 3.77 11.75
CA VAL A 100 9.90 4.94 12.17
C VAL A 100 8.66 5.12 11.30
N ALA A 101 8.78 4.96 9.98
CA ALA A 101 7.66 5.11 9.06
C ALA A 101 6.56 4.06 9.32
N LEU A 102 6.92 2.76 9.32
CA LEU A 102 5.94 1.68 9.49
C LEU A 102 5.41 1.59 10.92
N GLY A 103 6.24 1.87 11.93
CA GLY A 103 5.80 2.01 13.31
C GLY A 103 4.78 3.14 13.47
N SER A 104 5.02 4.31 12.85
CA SER A 104 4.07 5.43 12.91
C SER A 104 2.74 5.09 12.26
N VAL A 105 2.77 4.41 11.10
CA VAL A 105 1.55 3.96 10.42
C VAL A 105 0.78 2.96 11.27
N TRP A 106 1.46 1.96 11.85
CA TRP A 106 0.78 0.93 12.65
C TRP A 106 0.24 1.49 13.97
N GLY A 107 1.07 2.20 14.74
CA GLY A 107 0.64 2.86 15.98
C GLY A 107 -0.49 3.87 15.73
N GLY A 108 -0.38 4.69 14.68
CA GLY A 108 -1.43 5.64 14.29
C GLY A 108 -2.73 4.94 13.89
N ALA A 109 -2.65 3.83 13.16
CA ALA A 109 -3.82 3.02 12.82
C ALA A 109 -4.51 2.48 14.07
N LEU A 110 -3.76 1.97 15.05
CA LEU A 110 -4.33 1.49 16.31
C LEU A 110 -4.97 2.63 17.11
N PHE A 111 -4.30 3.79 17.19
CA PHE A 111 -4.85 4.97 17.85
C PHE A 111 -6.22 5.34 17.26
N ILE A 112 -6.28 5.56 15.94
CA ILE A 112 -7.52 5.94 15.24
C ILE A 112 -8.59 4.85 15.39
N THR A 113 -8.21 3.58 15.21
CA THR A 113 -9.15 2.44 15.32
C THR A 113 -9.71 2.34 16.74
N THR A 114 -8.93 2.64 17.78
CA THR A 114 -9.40 2.69 19.17
C THR A 114 -10.50 3.73 19.34
N TRP A 115 -10.29 4.93 18.81
CA TRP A 115 -11.29 6.01 18.85
C TRP A 115 -12.56 5.67 18.07
N LEU A 116 -12.41 5.12 16.86
CA LEU A 116 -13.56 4.65 16.07
C LEU A 116 -14.33 3.55 16.81
N SER A 117 -13.62 2.61 17.43
CA SER A 117 -14.23 1.53 18.19
C SER A 117 -14.95 2.04 19.43
N TYR A 118 -14.38 3.03 20.13
CA TYR A 118 -14.99 3.63 21.31
C TYR A 118 -16.34 4.29 20.99
N PHE A 119 -16.44 5.02 19.87
CA PHE A 119 -17.68 5.71 19.50
C PHE A 119 -18.68 4.86 18.71
N THR A 120 -18.22 3.93 17.88
CA THR A 120 -19.06 3.22 16.91
C THR A 120 -19.05 1.70 17.06
N GLY A 121 -18.16 1.15 17.89
CA GLY A 121 -17.90 -0.28 17.98
C GLY A 121 -17.10 -0.88 16.80
N TYR A 122 -16.71 -0.07 15.80
CA TYR A 122 -15.94 -0.54 14.65
C TYR A 122 -14.61 -1.18 15.08
N GLY A 123 -14.24 -2.32 14.48
CA GLY A 123 -12.97 -2.99 14.74
C GLY A 123 -12.82 -3.56 16.16
N ARG A 124 -13.88 -3.62 16.97
CA ARG A 124 -13.81 -4.02 18.38
C ARG A 124 -13.20 -5.41 18.61
N LEU A 125 -13.66 -6.42 17.87
CA LEU A 125 -13.12 -7.78 17.98
C LEU A 125 -11.61 -7.84 17.70
N PHE A 126 -11.15 -7.08 16.71
CA PHE A 126 -9.72 -6.98 16.40
C PHE A 126 -8.94 -6.36 17.57
N LEU A 127 -9.44 -5.27 18.15
CA LEU A 127 -8.79 -4.63 19.29
C LEU A 127 -8.85 -5.47 20.57
N GLU A 128 -9.89 -6.26 20.78
CA GLU A 128 -10.01 -7.18 21.92
C GLU A 128 -8.95 -8.28 21.86
N VAL A 129 -8.67 -8.83 20.67
CA VAL A 129 -7.57 -9.79 20.50
C VAL A 129 -6.22 -9.15 20.83
N LEU A 130 -5.99 -7.90 20.41
CA LEU A 130 -4.76 -7.18 20.75
C LEU A 130 -4.66 -6.95 22.26
N ALA A 131 -5.74 -6.54 22.91
CA ALA A 131 -5.79 -6.28 24.35
C ALA A 131 -5.53 -7.52 25.20
N GLN A 132 -6.05 -8.68 24.80
CA GLN A 132 -5.96 -9.89 25.59
C GLN A 132 -4.65 -10.67 25.37
N SER A 133 -4.13 -10.65 24.15
CA SER A 133 -3.04 -11.57 23.76
C SER A 133 -1.71 -10.89 23.46
N ILE A 134 -1.72 -9.62 23.03
CA ILE A 134 -0.51 -8.99 22.45
C ILE A 134 -0.03 -7.79 23.26
N TYR A 135 -0.95 -6.92 23.70
CA TYR A 135 -0.64 -5.65 24.35
C TYR A 135 -1.21 -5.61 25.77
N PRO A 136 -0.43 -6.03 26.78
CA PRO A 136 -0.86 -6.03 28.18
C PRO A 136 -1.32 -4.64 28.63
N GLY A 137 -2.47 -4.58 29.30
CA GLY A 137 -3.04 -3.34 29.82
C GLY A 137 -3.67 -2.42 28.77
N TYR A 138 -3.62 -2.79 27.48
CA TYR A 138 -4.36 -2.07 26.45
C TYR A 138 -5.87 -2.28 26.65
N THR A 139 -6.63 -1.19 26.59
CA THR A 139 -8.08 -1.21 26.69
C THR A 139 -8.67 -0.31 25.62
N ILE A 140 -9.90 -0.60 25.21
CA ILE A 140 -10.60 0.19 24.18
C ILE A 140 -11.19 1.44 24.84
N THR A 141 -10.33 2.39 25.18
CA THR A 141 -10.66 3.67 25.82
C THR A 141 -9.81 4.79 25.24
N PRO A 142 -10.20 6.07 25.40
CA PRO A 142 -9.36 7.19 24.97
C PRO A 142 -7.95 7.16 25.57
N ALA A 143 -7.82 6.81 26.86
CA ALA A 143 -6.51 6.63 27.49
C ALA A 143 -5.75 5.42 26.91
N GLY A 144 -6.45 4.30 26.70
CA GLY A 144 -5.88 3.10 26.08
C GLY A 144 -5.40 3.32 24.65
N SER A 145 -5.96 4.29 23.91
CA SER A 145 -5.51 4.63 22.55
C SER A 145 -4.03 5.06 22.50
N PHE A 146 -3.53 5.74 23.54
CA PHE A 146 -2.12 6.09 23.65
C PHE A 146 -1.24 4.87 23.91
N LEU A 147 -1.76 3.89 24.65
CA LEU A 147 -1.09 2.60 24.84
C LEU A 147 -1.04 1.82 23.52
N GLY A 148 -2.13 1.81 22.76
CA GLY A 148 -2.18 1.22 21.42
C GLY A 148 -1.22 1.90 20.45
N LEU A 149 -1.12 3.24 20.49
CA LEU A 149 -0.14 4.01 19.72
C LEU A 149 1.29 3.60 20.07
N PHE A 150 1.61 3.51 21.35
CA PHE A 150 2.95 3.16 21.81
C PHE A 150 3.33 1.72 21.45
N TYR A 151 2.49 0.76 21.79
CA TYR A 151 2.73 -0.65 21.46
C TYR A 151 2.77 -0.89 19.96
N GLY A 152 1.82 -0.36 19.19
CA GLY A 152 1.82 -0.46 17.74
C GLY A 152 3.04 0.22 17.11
N PHE A 153 3.48 1.36 17.64
CA PHE A 153 4.70 1.99 17.16
C PHE A 153 5.92 1.10 17.37
N LEU A 154 6.11 0.56 18.58
CA LEU A 154 7.25 -0.29 18.88
C LEU A 154 7.24 -1.58 18.04
N ASP A 155 6.09 -2.24 17.96
CA ASP A 155 5.92 -3.49 17.23
C ASP A 155 6.19 -3.30 15.72
N GLY A 156 5.54 -2.29 15.12
CA GLY A 156 5.75 -1.95 13.72
C GLY A 156 7.17 -1.48 13.43
N CYS A 157 7.78 -0.70 14.34
CA CYS A 157 9.14 -0.19 14.18
C CYS A 157 10.17 -1.32 14.22
N ILE A 158 10.10 -2.21 15.23
CA ILE A 158 11.04 -3.33 15.37
C ILE A 158 10.92 -4.29 14.19
N CYS A 159 9.69 -4.67 13.81
CA CYS A 159 9.47 -5.56 12.66
C CYS A 159 10.05 -4.98 11.36
N ALA A 160 9.80 -3.69 11.10
CA ALA A 160 10.30 -3.00 9.92
C ALA A 160 11.83 -2.81 9.92
N MET A 161 12.42 -2.51 11.08
CA MET A 161 13.88 -2.46 11.23
C MET A 161 14.52 -3.83 10.94
N LEU A 162 13.91 -4.92 11.43
CA LEU A 162 14.37 -6.29 11.15
C LEU A 162 14.31 -6.60 9.65
N ILE A 163 13.20 -6.27 8.98
CA ILE A 163 13.06 -6.44 7.53
C ILE A 163 14.17 -5.67 6.79
N GLY A 164 14.38 -4.39 7.12
CA GLY A 164 15.42 -3.58 6.50
C GLY A 164 16.83 -4.12 6.74
N TRP A 165 17.10 -4.65 7.93
CA TRP A 165 18.38 -5.25 8.27
C TRP A 165 18.64 -6.57 7.52
N ILE A 166 17.65 -7.47 7.45
CA ILE A 166 17.75 -8.74 6.72
C ILE A 166 17.95 -8.46 5.23
N TYR A 167 17.16 -7.55 4.65
CA TYR A 167 17.28 -7.17 3.24
C TYR A 167 18.70 -6.67 2.90
N ASN A 168 19.25 -5.77 3.74
CA ASN A 168 20.61 -5.26 3.57
C ASN A 168 21.72 -6.29 3.79
N LYS A 169 21.40 -7.48 4.32
CA LYS A 169 22.34 -8.60 4.44
C LYS A 169 22.34 -9.50 3.22
N ILE A 170 21.22 -9.56 2.51
CA ILE A 170 21.05 -10.35 1.29
C ILE A 170 21.59 -9.59 0.07
N VAL A 171 21.49 -8.26 0.11
CA VAL A 171 21.82 -7.31 -0.96
C VAL A 171 23.08 -6.51 -0.65
#